data_AF-A0A7V5NBN3-F1
#
_entry.id   AF-A0A7V5NBN3-F1
#
_cell.length_a   1.000
_cell.length_b   1.000
_cell.length_c   1.000
_cell.angle_alpha   90.00
_cell.angle_beta   90.00
_cell.angle_gamma   90.00
#
_symmetry.space_group_name_H-M   'P 1'
#
loop_
_entity.id
_entity.type
_entity.pdbx_description
1 polymer ?
#
loop_
_entity_poly.entity_id
_entity_poly.type
_entity_poly.pdbx_seq_one_letter_code
_entity_poly.pdbx_strand_id
1 'polypeptide(L)'
;MNLFRVSKFFLYLVPLTVVIVTPSTLFPFIVGKYAFFRTMVSLALICFLLGLLFQDKTRINTDKKRIHTDNQYKSAKIRINPCLKNPLVIAVSIFVFIFLLACLFGVDPKWSFWSNFERGEGGLQILYLGVFFLLLAILFREEKDWQIIFWISILAAALVIFYGVGAHLKYIDAQMTTGGENGFEVKKITGEGGPLSKLFKNYIGSSFKDPGFRFAGSLGNPAYTASYFIFALFYAGYLLIKKTRINTDEKRIYTDKKSALISQNLYKSVLLFSIILFLVFFWLAATRGAFVGLLAAIVAGAFYFAFQYKKYRKPLIGLILIGLMAVGLMVYFRDTPFVKSLPGSRIFQITLSAETWQHRTYMWQTAIEGFKERPLLGWGPENFLKIFDKHFPIKYFNPSAGFGAWFDRAHSIYFDYLAETGILGLLSYLSIFIVFYWQLFKKTRINTDEKRIYTDNPYKSAKISINPRLQNQHQSALVKALIFALPVAYLVQGIVLFEILPLYINLFLFLGFANYKLENRNWLGENRK
;
A
#
# COMPACT_ATOMS: atom_id res chain seq x y z
N MET A 1 4.76 32.15 -7.56
CA MET A 1 4.52 30.88 -6.82
C MET A 1 5.12 29.73 -7.61
N ASN A 2 5.85 28.78 -7.00
CA ASN A 2 6.41 27.64 -7.74
C ASN A 2 5.35 26.54 -7.87
N LEU A 3 4.78 26.41 -9.07
CA LEU A 3 3.64 25.53 -9.34
C LEU A 3 3.98 24.03 -9.20
N PHE A 4 5.22 23.62 -9.47
CA PHE A 4 5.65 22.24 -9.21
C PHE A 4 5.68 21.91 -7.72
N ARG A 5 6.05 22.86 -6.85
CA ARG A 5 5.97 22.67 -5.39
C ARG A 5 4.52 22.56 -4.91
N VAL A 6 3.62 23.35 -5.49
CA VAL A 6 2.18 23.27 -5.20
C VAL A 6 1.63 21.92 -5.68
N SER A 7 2.05 21.43 -6.86
CA SER A 7 1.71 20.09 -7.34
C SER A 7 2.16 19.00 -6.35
N LYS A 8 3.41 19.05 -5.86
CA LYS A 8 3.88 18.13 -4.81
C LYS A 8 3.07 18.22 -3.53
N PHE A 9 2.66 19.43 -3.13
CA PHE A 9 1.83 19.63 -1.93
C PHE A 9 0.52 18.83 -2.03
N PHE A 10 -0.18 18.88 -3.16
CA PHE A 10 -1.39 18.07 -3.35
C PHE A 10 -1.10 16.56 -3.37
N LEU A 11 0.02 16.14 -3.96
CA LEU A 11 0.45 14.72 -3.92
C LEU A 11 0.75 14.26 -2.48
N TYR A 12 1.29 15.13 -1.62
CA TYR A 12 1.52 14.81 -0.21
C TYR A 12 0.23 14.58 0.57
N LEU A 13 -0.90 15.17 0.16
CA LEU A 13 -2.19 14.99 0.81
C LEU A 13 -2.89 13.69 0.40
N VAL A 14 -2.49 13.06 -0.71
CA VAL A 14 -3.13 11.83 -1.24
C VAL A 14 -3.24 10.71 -0.20
N PRO A 15 -2.24 10.38 0.63
CA PRO A 15 -2.38 9.33 1.65
C PRO A 15 -3.48 9.60 2.69
N LEU A 16 -3.87 10.87 2.92
CA LEU A 16 -4.95 11.22 3.85
C LEU A 16 -6.33 10.78 3.35
N THR A 17 -6.45 10.37 2.08
CA THR A 17 -7.65 9.75 1.51
C THR A 17 -8.21 8.64 2.41
N VAL A 18 -7.34 7.81 3.01
CA VAL A 18 -7.78 6.66 3.82
C VAL A 18 -8.51 7.04 5.12
N VAL A 19 -8.34 8.28 5.56
CA VAL A 19 -8.95 8.83 6.79
C VAL A 19 -10.37 9.34 6.51
N ILE A 20 -10.68 9.71 5.27
CA ILE A 20 -11.94 10.35 4.91
C ILE A 20 -13.10 9.37 5.08
N VAL A 21 -14.06 9.73 5.93
CA VAL A 21 -15.35 9.06 6.07
C VAL A 21 -16.44 10.12 5.93
N THR A 22 -17.46 9.84 5.12
CA THR A 22 -18.57 10.75 4.83
C THR A 22 -19.89 10.14 5.28
N PRO A 23 -20.25 10.24 6.59
CA PRO A 23 -21.48 9.64 7.15
C PRO A 23 -22.79 10.07 6.46
N SER A 24 -22.78 11.22 5.78
CA SER A 24 -23.94 11.75 5.03
C SER A 24 -24.17 11.09 3.67
N THR A 25 -23.29 10.18 3.23
CA THR A 25 -23.39 9.48 1.94
C THR A 25 -23.87 8.05 2.13
N LEU A 26 -24.47 7.44 1.09
CA LEU A 26 -24.96 6.06 1.14
C LEU A 26 -23.84 5.04 1.43
N PHE A 27 -22.62 5.30 0.96
CA PHE A 27 -21.43 4.50 1.25
C PHE A 27 -20.37 5.34 1.97
N PRO A 28 -20.47 5.52 3.30
CA PRO A 28 -19.65 6.45 4.07
C PRO A 28 -18.15 6.21 3.98
N PHE A 29 -17.75 4.96 3.81
CA PHE A 29 -16.35 4.56 3.74
C PHE A 29 -15.75 4.65 2.34
N ILE A 30 -16.53 5.06 1.33
CA ILE A 30 -16.15 4.94 -0.08
C ILE A 30 -16.22 6.32 -0.75
N VAL A 31 -17.42 6.89 -0.92
CA VAL A 31 -17.66 8.08 -1.75
C VAL A 31 -16.68 9.23 -1.48
N GLY A 32 -16.55 9.64 -0.21
CA GLY A 32 -15.67 10.74 0.17
C GLY A 32 -14.19 10.48 -0.15
N LYS A 33 -13.73 9.22 -0.09
CA LYS A 33 -12.34 8.85 -0.41
C LYS A 33 -12.04 9.06 -1.88
N TYR A 34 -12.92 8.59 -2.76
CA TYR A 34 -12.76 8.74 -4.21
C TYR A 34 -12.82 10.20 -4.63
N ALA A 35 -13.78 10.96 -4.09
CA ALA A 35 -13.87 12.39 -4.36
C ALA A 35 -12.59 13.13 -3.91
N PHE A 36 -12.11 12.87 -2.70
CA PHE A 36 -10.89 13.49 -2.18
C PHE A 36 -9.65 13.12 -3.01
N PHE A 37 -9.45 11.84 -3.30
CA PHE A 37 -8.33 11.36 -4.11
C PHE A 37 -8.31 12.02 -5.49
N ARG A 38 -9.43 11.95 -6.23
CA ARG A 38 -9.54 12.53 -7.58
C ARG A 38 -9.33 14.04 -7.56
N THR A 39 -9.81 14.73 -6.52
CA THR A 39 -9.58 16.17 -6.35
C THR A 39 -8.10 16.48 -6.13
N MET A 40 -7.42 15.79 -5.20
CA MET A 40 -5.99 16.02 -4.94
C MET A 40 -5.14 15.75 -6.18
N VAL A 41 -5.40 14.67 -6.91
CA VAL A 41 -4.66 14.34 -8.14
C VAL A 41 -4.98 15.34 -9.26
N SER A 42 -6.24 15.79 -9.40
CA SER A 42 -6.62 16.81 -10.38
C SER A 42 -5.90 18.13 -10.12
N LEU A 43 -5.90 18.61 -8.87
CA LEU A 43 -5.21 19.83 -8.48
C LEU A 43 -3.69 19.69 -8.68
N ALA A 44 -3.12 18.54 -8.34
CA ALA A 44 -1.71 18.25 -8.62
C ALA A 44 -1.40 18.31 -10.12
N LEU A 45 -2.24 17.72 -10.96
CA LEU A 45 -2.09 17.72 -12.42
C LEU A 45 -2.24 19.13 -13.00
N ILE A 46 -3.27 19.88 -12.59
CA ILE A 46 -3.49 21.26 -13.03
C ILE A 46 -2.27 22.11 -12.68
N CYS A 47 -1.79 22.08 -11.43
CA CYS A 47 -0.59 22.81 -11.05
C CYS A 47 0.65 22.36 -11.82
N PHE A 48 0.78 21.05 -12.11
CA PHE A 48 1.88 20.55 -12.92
C PHE A 48 1.84 21.08 -14.37
N LEU A 49 0.68 21.03 -15.02
CA LEU A 49 0.48 21.51 -16.39
C LEU A 49 0.65 23.03 -16.48
N LEU A 50 0.07 23.79 -15.56
CA LEU A 50 0.30 25.24 -15.46
C LEU A 50 1.78 25.55 -15.21
N GLY A 51 2.47 24.73 -14.41
CA GLY A 51 3.91 24.82 -14.23
C GLY A 51 4.69 24.60 -15.53
N LEU A 52 4.26 23.68 -16.39
CA LEU A 52 4.88 23.44 -17.70
C LEU A 52 4.63 24.58 -18.71
N LEU A 53 3.47 25.25 -18.61
CA LEU A 53 3.06 26.32 -19.54
C LEU A 53 3.61 27.69 -19.13
N PHE A 54 3.48 28.06 -17.86
CA PHE A 54 3.65 29.43 -17.37
C PHE A 54 4.89 29.65 -16.52
N GLN A 55 5.56 28.59 -16.04
CA GLN A 55 6.77 28.80 -15.26
C GLN A 55 7.93 29.17 -16.19
N ASP A 56 8.28 30.45 -16.12
CA ASP A 56 9.00 31.18 -17.14
C ASP A 56 10.43 30.67 -17.44
N LYS A 57 10.87 30.83 -18.70
CA LYS A 57 12.24 30.50 -19.17
C LYS A 57 13.30 31.52 -18.69
N THR A 58 12.87 32.62 -18.08
CA THR A 58 13.52 33.95 -18.09
C THR A 58 14.22 34.35 -16.79
N ARG A 59 14.59 33.42 -15.90
CA ARG A 59 15.41 33.72 -14.71
C ARG A 59 16.88 33.29 -14.83
N ILE A 60 17.46 33.43 -16.02
CA ILE A 60 18.85 33.02 -16.29
C ILE A 60 19.82 34.20 -16.30
N ASN A 61 19.36 35.43 -16.51
CA ASN A 61 20.25 36.59 -16.57
C ASN A 61 19.79 37.64 -15.59
N THR A 62 20.34 37.63 -14.36
CA THR A 62 20.93 38.85 -13.75
C THR A 62 21.62 38.64 -12.40
N ASP A 63 21.45 37.51 -11.68
CA ASP A 63 22.13 37.36 -10.38
C ASP A 63 22.78 35.99 -10.18
N LYS A 64 24.11 35.95 -10.35
CA LYS A 64 24.99 34.79 -10.05
C LYS A 64 24.94 34.32 -8.57
N LYS A 65 24.08 34.89 -7.71
CA LYS A 65 24.00 34.58 -6.26
C LYS A 65 22.76 33.81 -5.81
N ARG A 66 21.78 33.51 -6.67
CA ARG A 66 20.56 32.76 -6.29
C ARG A 66 20.23 31.61 -7.26
N ILE A 67 21.15 30.67 -7.42
CA ILE A 67 21.04 29.55 -8.38
C ILE A 67 20.09 28.41 -7.92
N HIS A 68 19.60 28.40 -6.68
CA HIS A 68 18.99 27.17 -6.14
C HIS A 68 17.49 26.94 -6.44
N THR A 69 16.72 27.91 -6.93
CA THR A 69 15.24 27.79 -6.98
C THR A 69 14.62 27.72 -8.38
N ASP A 70 15.30 28.17 -9.44
CA ASP A 70 14.71 28.26 -10.80
C ASP A 70 15.02 27.04 -11.70
N ASN A 71 15.74 26.04 -11.18
CA ASN A 71 16.10 24.83 -11.92
C ASN A 71 14.98 23.77 -12.01
N GLN A 72 13.85 23.95 -11.31
CA GLN A 72 12.77 22.94 -11.25
C GLN A 72 11.96 22.85 -12.55
N TYR A 73 11.76 23.96 -13.26
CA TYR A 73 11.04 23.96 -14.54
C TYR A 73 11.78 23.23 -15.65
N LYS A 74 13.03 23.64 -15.94
CA LYS A 74 13.87 22.98 -16.95
C LYS A 74 14.04 21.50 -16.63
N SER A 75 14.24 21.17 -15.35
CA SER A 75 14.39 19.77 -14.93
C SER A 75 13.11 18.95 -15.11
N ALA A 76 11.92 19.47 -14.84
CA ALA A 76 10.68 18.73 -15.09
C ALA A 76 10.51 18.38 -16.57
N LYS A 77 10.63 19.37 -17.48
CA LYS A 77 10.46 19.16 -18.93
C LYS A 77 11.53 18.26 -19.55
N ILE A 78 12.80 18.44 -19.16
CA ILE A 78 13.92 17.56 -19.58
C ILE A 78 13.69 16.11 -19.15
N ARG A 79 12.96 15.89 -18.04
CA ARG A 79 12.80 14.56 -17.43
C ARG A 79 11.60 13.76 -17.91
N ILE A 80 10.63 14.37 -18.60
CA ILE A 80 9.46 13.64 -19.12
C ILE A 80 9.92 12.48 -20.03
N ASN A 81 10.74 12.78 -21.03
CA ASN A 81 11.18 11.78 -22.01
C ASN A 81 11.99 10.63 -21.37
N PRO A 82 13.00 10.87 -20.51
CA PRO A 82 13.68 9.79 -19.80
C PRO A 82 12.76 8.98 -18.88
N CYS A 83 11.83 9.63 -18.18
CA CYS A 83 10.90 8.96 -17.28
C CYS A 83 9.99 7.98 -18.02
N LEU A 84 9.44 8.38 -19.16
CA LEU A 84 8.58 7.54 -20.00
C LEU A 84 9.31 6.36 -20.64
N LYS A 85 10.65 6.40 -20.69
CA LYS A 85 11.48 5.28 -21.16
C LYS A 85 11.84 4.28 -20.05
N ASN A 86 11.52 4.56 -18.79
CA ASN A 86 11.82 3.65 -17.70
C ASN A 86 10.94 2.38 -17.83
N PRO A 87 11.52 1.16 -17.82
CA PRO A 87 10.77 -0.08 -17.95
C PRO A 87 9.59 -0.22 -16.98
N LEU A 88 9.75 0.20 -15.72
CA LEU A 88 8.66 0.11 -14.74
C LEU A 88 7.53 1.08 -15.06
N VAL A 89 7.87 2.29 -15.51
CA VAL A 89 6.88 3.28 -15.97
C VAL A 89 6.11 2.75 -17.18
N ILE A 90 6.81 2.15 -18.14
CA ILE A 90 6.20 1.52 -19.32
C ILE A 90 5.25 0.39 -18.90
N ALA A 91 5.66 -0.50 -18.00
CA ALA A 91 4.82 -1.61 -17.53
C ALA A 91 3.52 -1.10 -16.87
N VAL A 92 3.62 -0.09 -16.00
CA VAL A 92 2.45 0.54 -15.37
C VAL A 92 1.57 1.22 -16.42
N SER A 93 2.14 1.95 -17.38
CA SER A 93 1.39 2.60 -18.46
C SER A 93 0.67 1.60 -19.37
N ILE A 94 1.31 0.47 -19.69
CA ILE A 94 0.71 -0.62 -20.47
C ILE A 94 -0.48 -1.22 -19.71
N PHE A 95 -0.33 -1.48 -18.41
CA PHE A 95 -1.44 -1.97 -17.58
C PHE A 95 -2.62 -0.99 -17.57
N VAL A 96 -2.37 0.30 -17.33
CA VAL A 96 -3.43 1.34 -17.36
C VAL A 96 -4.09 1.38 -18.74
N PHE A 97 -3.32 1.32 -19.82
CA PHE A 97 -3.84 1.32 -21.19
C PHE A 97 -4.72 0.10 -21.48
N ILE A 98 -4.26 -1.11 -21.15
CA ILE A 98 -5.04 -2.34 -21.35
C ILE A 98 -6.30 -2.35 -20.50
N PHE A 99 -6.24 -1.86 -19.26
CA PHE A 99 -7.42 -1.71 -18.42
C PHE A 99 -8.46 -0.79 -19.07
N LEU A 100 -8.03 0.32 -19.67
CA LEU A 100 -8.93 1.24 -20.39
C LEU A 100 -9.49 0.64 -21.67
N LEU A 101 -8.70 -0.16 -22.40
CA LEU A 101 -9.22 -0.94 -23.52
C LEU A 101 -10.27 -1.95 -23.06
N ALA A 102 -10.03 -2.66 -21.95
CA ALA A 102 -11.02 -3.55 -21.37
C ALA A 102 -12.30 -2.80 -20.97
N CYS A 103 -12.20 -1.57 -20.46
CA CYS A 103 -13.40 -0.73 -20.25
C CYS A 103 -14.16 -0.46 -21.55
N LEU A 104 -13.46 -0.13 -22.64
CA LEU A 104 -14.09 0.21 -23.92
C LEU A 104 -14.77 -1.01 -24.57
N PHE A 105 -14.17 -2.19 -24.47
CA PHE A 105 -14.65 -3.44 -25.08
C PHE A 105 -15.46 -4.33 -24.11
N GLY A 106 -15.74 -3.82 -22.90
CA GLY A 106 -16.56 -4.50 -21.91
C GLY A 106 -18.00 -4.69 -22.36
N VAL A 107 -18.73 -5.58 -21.67
CA VAL A 107 -20.16 -5.83 -21.95
C VAL A 107 -21.00 -4.57 -21.71
N ASP A 108 -20.59 -3.74 -20.77
CA ASP A 108 -21.16 -2.42 -20.55
C ASP A 108 -20.02 -1.41 -20.36
N PRO A 109 -19.61 -0.75 -21.45
CA PRO A 109 -18.48 0.17 -21.43
C PRO A 109 -18.73 1.39 -20.54
N LYS A 110 -19.97 1.87 -20.48
CA LYS A 110 -20.35 3.01 -19.63
C LYS A 110 -20.15 2.65 -18.16
N TRP A 111 -20.65 1.49 -17.75
CA TRP A 111 -20.46 0.98 -16.39
C TRP A 111 -18.98 0.69 -16.09
N SER A 112 -18.25 0.12 -17.04
CA SER A 112 -16.81 -0.17 -16.86
C SER A 112 -15.98 1.08 -16.66
N PHE A 113 -16.30 2.16 -17.37
CA PHE A 113 -15.53 3.40 -17.28
C PHE A 113 -15.87 4.22 -16.03
N TRP A 114 -17.16 4.38 -15.73
CA TRP A 114 -17.63 5.26 -14.66
C TRP A 114 -17.78 4.57 -13.29
N SER A 115 -17.89 3.24 -13.28
CA SER A 115 -18.25 2.43 -12.10
C SER A 115 -19.59 2.90 -11.49
N ASN A 116 -19.83 2.52 -10.24
CA ASN A 116 -21.03 2.83 -9.47
C ASN A 116 -20.67 3.55 -8.16
N PHE A 117 -21.70 3.99 -7.43
CA PHE A 117 -21.54 4.70 -6.17
C PHE A 117 -21.03 3.83 -5.02
N GLU A 118 -21.21 2.51 -5.10
CA GLU A 118 -20.75 1.55 -4.11
C GLU A 118 -19.24 1.30 -4.21
N ARG A 119 -18.63 1.44 -5.38
CA ARG A 119 -17.23 1.07 -5.60
C ARG A 119 -16.35 2.23 -6.00
N GLY A 120 -16.80 3.08 -6.92
CA GLY A 120 -16.02 4.19 -7.44
C GLY A 120 -14.77 3.79 -8.24
N GLU A 121 -14.66 2.53 -8.67
CA GLU A 121 -13.51 2.03 -9.44
C GLU A 121 -13.64 2.32 -10.95
N GLY A 122 -13.24 1.37 -11.80
CA GLY A 122 -13.38 1.48 -13.25
C GLY A 122 -12.33 2.34 -13.96
N GLY A 123 -12.61 2.64 -15.23
CA GLY A 123 -11.70 3.32 -16.15
C GLY A 123 -11.27 4.71 -15.68
N LEU A 124 -12.20 5.52 -15.16
CA LEU A 124 -11.87 6.83 -14.62
C LEU A 124 -10.89 6.72 -13.45
N GLN A 125 -11.11 5.74 -12.57
CA GLN A 125 -10.26 5.57 -11.40
C GLN A 125 -8.84 5.12 -11.76
N ILE A 126 -8.69 4.18 -12.70
CA ILE A 126 -7.35 3.74 -13.13
C ILE A 126 -6.57 4.87 -13.82
N LEU A 127 -7.26 5.76 -14.55
CA LEU A 127 -6.64 6.97 -15.14
C LEU A 127 -6.04 7.86 -14.05
N TYR A 128 -6.81 8.14 -12.99
CA TYR A 128 -6.32 8.95 -11.88
C TYR A 128 -5.14 8.29 -11.15
N LEU A 129 -5.14 6.96 -10.98
CA LEU A 129 -4.01 6.22 -10.42
C LEU A 129 -2.77 6.30 -11.33
N GLY A 130 -2.96 6.15 -12.65
CA GLY A 130 -1.89 6.32 -13.64
C GLY A 130 -1.27 7.73 -13.60
N VAL A 131 -2.11 8.78 -13.56
CA VAL A 131 -1.67 10.17 -13.41
C VAL A 131 -0.93 10.37 -12.10
N PHE A 132 -1.46 9.86 -10.98
CA PHE A 132 -0.81 9.94 -9.67
C PHE A 132 0.60 9.34 -9.71
N PHE A 133 0.75 8.13 -10.27
CA PHE A 133 2.06 7.49 -10.42
C PHE A 133 3.01 8.26 -11.33
N LEU A 134 2.55 8.76 -12.49
CA LEU A 134 3.38 9.55 -13.39
C LEU A 134 3.86 10.85 -12.73
N LEU A 135 2.99 11.54 -12.00
CA LEU A 135 3.36 12.75 -11.27
C LEU A 135 4.38 12.46 -10.17
N LEU A 136 4.20 11.37 -9.40
CA LEU A 136 5.21 10.93 -8.43
C LEU A 136 6.55 10.63 -9.14
N ALA A 137 6.52 9.83 -10.21
CA ALA A 137 7.70 9.46 -10.95
C ALA A 137 8.44 10.70 -11.47
N ILE A 138 7.75 11.72 -11.96
CA ILE A 138 8.36 12.95 -12.50
C ILE A 138 8.86 13.88 -11.39
N LEU A 139 8.06 14.12 -10.34
CA LEU A 139 8.27 15.19 -9.37
C LEU A 139 9.04 14.76 -8.10
N PHE A 140 8.91 13.50 -7.66
CA PHE A 140 9.50 13.01 -6.41
C PHE A 140 10.92 12.46 -6.69
N ARG A 141 11.85 13.40 -6.88
CA ARG A 141 13.24 13.11 -7.27
C ARG A 141 14.22 13.24 -6.13
N GLU A 142 13.76 13.74 -4.99
CA GLU A 142 14.58 13.83 -3.80
C GLU A 142 14.09 12.80 -2.79
N GLU A 143 15.05 12.16 -2.15
CA GLU A 143 14.78 11.25 -1.04
C GLU A 143 13.95 11.91 0.07
N LYS A 144 14.07 13.23 0.25
CA LYS A 144 13.27 14.03 1.18
C LYS A 144 11.77 13.98 0.84
N ASP A 145 11.41 14.02 -0.44
CA ASP A 145 10.00 13.96 -0.86
C ASP A 145 9.36 12.64 -0.41
N TRP A 146 10.10 11.52 -0.56
CA TRP A 146 9.67 10.20 -0.10
C TRP A 146 9.59 10.09 1.42
N GLN A 147 10.51 10.69 2.16
CA GLN A 147 10.42 10.73 3.62
C GLN A 147 9.19 11.49 4.11
N ILE A 148 8.84 12.61 3.47
CA ILE A 148 7.67 13.40 3.82
C ILE A 148 6.39 12.58 3.59
N ILE A 149 6.22 12.00 2.40
CA ILE A 149 4.99 11.26 2.09
C ILE A 149 4.86 9.98 2.93
N PHE A 150 5.96 9.33 3.31
CA PHE A 150 5.94 8.19 4.24
C PHE A 150 5.53 8.61 5.65
N TRP A 151 6.01 9.75 6.15
CA TRP A 151 5.53 10.30 7.42
C TRP A 151 4.05 10.63 7.38
N ILE A 152 3.57 11.21 6.29
CA ILE A 152 2.14 11.50 6.11
C ILE A 152 1.34 10.19 6.02
N SER A 153 1.88 9.15 5.40
CA SER A 153 1.23 7.83 5.33
C SER A 153 1.16 7.15 6.71
N ILE A 154 2.20 7.28 7.54
CA ILE A 154 2.20 6.83 8.94
C ILE A 154 1.16 7.61 9.76
N LEU A 155 1.10 8.93 9.58
CA LEU A 155 0.09 9.76 10.21
C LEU A 155 -1.33 9.35 9.77
N ALA A 156 -1.55 9.13 8.48
CA ALA A 156 -2.82 8.65 7.94
C ALA A 156 -3.21 7.31 8.57
N ALA A 157 -2.27 6.38 8.73
CA ALA A 157 -2.52 5.10 9.38
C ALA A 157 -2.85 5.25 10.87
N ALA A 158 -2.19 6.16 11.59
CA ALA A 158 -2.55 6.47 12.98
C ALA A 158 -3.95 7.10 13.06
N LEU A 159 -4.35 7.92 12.09
CA LEU A 159 -5.69 8.52 12.03
C LEU A 159 -6.77 7.50 11.67
N VAL A 160 -6.48 6.49 10.84
CA VAL A 160 -7.38 5.34 10.60
C VAL A 160 -7.66 4.61 11.93
N ILE A 161 -6.61 4.44 12.75
CA ILE A 161 -6.72 3.84 14.08
C ILE A 161 -7.57 4.72 15.00
N PHE A 162 -7.22 6.00 15.08
CA PHE A 162 -7.93 6.97 15.90
C PHE A 162 -9.42 7.03 15.55
N TYR A 163 -9.77 6.96 14.26
CA TYR A 163 -11.17 6.90 13.84
C TYR A 163 -11.89 5.67 14.42
N GLY A 164 -11.30 4.48 14.31
CA GLY A 164 -11.92 3.26 14.83
C GLY A 164 -12.01 3.24 16.36
N VAL A 165 -11.01 3.78 17.05
CA VAL A 165 -11.07 3.96 18.51
C VAL A 165 -12.17 4.95 18.90
N GLY A 166 -12.26 6.10 18.21
CA GLY A 166 -13.34 7.07 18.40
C GLY A 166 -14.73 6.47 18.18
N ALA A 167 -14.87 5.61 17.16
CA ALA A 167 -16.12 4.88 16.93
C ALA A 167 -16.50 3.99 18.11
N HIS A 168 -15.53 3.34 18.77
CA HIS A 168 -15.78 2.58 20.01
C HIS A 168 -16.12 3.47 21.21
N LEU A 169 -15.45 4.62 21.37
CA LEU A 169 -15.69 5.54 22.50
C LEU A 169 -17.15 5.98 22.59
N LYS A 170 -17.85 6.10 21.46
CA LYS A 170 -19.29 6.37 21.41
C LYS A 170 -20.13 5.39 22.24
N TYR A 171 -19.71 4.13 22.38
CA TYR A 171 -20.46 3.07 23.06
C TYR A 171 -20.22 3.03 24.58
N ILE A 172 -19.28 3.82 25.11
CA ILE A 172 -18.88 3.74 26.53
C ILE A 172 -19.96 4.34 27.45
N ASP A 173 -20.53 5.48 27.06
CA ASP A 173 -21.52 6.25 27.82
C ASP A 173 -22.80 6.52 27.02
N ALA A 174 -23.00 5.81 25.90
CA ALA A 174 -24.25 5.86 25.16
C ALA A 174 -25.37 5.20 25.94
N GLN A 175 -26.54 5.84 25.94
CA GLN A 175 -27.76 5.18 26.36
C GLN A 175 -28.17 4.18 25.27
N MET A 176 -28.45 2.96 25.70
CA MET A 176 -28.87 1.87 24.83
C MET A 176 -30.34 1.57 25.10
N THR A 177 -31.12 1.38 24.04
CA THR A 177 -32.42 0.74 24.13
C THR A 177 -32.31 -0.68 23.60
N THR A 178 -32.98 -1.60 24.28
CA THR A 178 -33.19 -2.95 23.78
C THR A 178 -34.53 -2.97 23.06
N GLY A 179 -34.54 -3.36 21.79
CA GLY A 179 -35.76 -3.52 21.01
C GLY A 179 -35.59 -4.64 19.98
N GLY A 180 -36.67 -5.36 19.70
CA GLY A 180 -36.65 -6.48 18.77
C GLY A 180 -38.04 -7.05 18.54
N GLU A 181 -38.28 -7.57 17.34
CA GLU A 181 -39.47 -8.36 16.99
C GLU A 181 -39.08 -9.85 16.91
N ASN A 182 -40.02 -10.75 17.22
CA ASN A 182 -39.85 -12.21 17.12
C ASN A 182 -38.73 -12.82 18.00
N GLY A 183 -38.51 -12.29 19.21
CA GLY A 183 -37.61 -12.91 20.21
C GLY A 183 -36.10 -12.65 20.02
N PHE A 184 -35.72 -11.81 19.05
CA PHE A 184 -34.33 -11.38 18.85
C PHE A 184 -34.10 -9.99 19.45
N GLU A 185 -33.46 -9.92 20.62
CA GLU A 185 -33.09 -8.64 21.22
C GLU A 185 -31.99 -7.93 20.41
N VAL A 186 -32.27 -6.70 19.96
CA VAL A 186 -31.27 -5.83 19.33
C VAL A 186 -31.03 -4.62 20.22
N LYS A 187 -29.78 -4.44 20.67
CA LYS A 187 -29.37 -3.22 21.38
C LYS A 187 -29.05 -2.12 20.37
N LYS A 188 -29.76 -1.00 20.46
CA LYS A 188 -29.55 0.20 19.63
C LYS A 188 -29.16 1.38 20.50
N ILE A 189 -28.28 2.24 19.98
CA ILE A 189 -27.98 3.52 20.63
C ILE A 189 -29.18 4.45 20.42
N THR A 190 -29.69 5.07 21.49
CA THR A 190 -30.85 5.98 21.42
C THR A 190 -30.53 7.32 20.76
N GLY A 191 -29.25 7.64 20.61
CA GLY A 191 -28.77 8.97 20.21
C GLY A 191 -28.49 9.88 21.41
N GLU A 192 -28.83 9.45 22.62
CA GLU A 192 -28.54 10.12 23.88
C GLU A 192 -27.39 9.43 24.63
N GLY A 193 -26.77 10.15 25.56
CA GLY A 193 -25.61 9.67 26.31
C GLY A 193 -24.74 10.77 26.87
N GLY A 194 -23.61 10.36 27.44
CA GLY A 194 -22.61 11.25 28.01
C GLY A 194 -21.78 12.00 26.95
N PRO A 195 -20.71 12.70 27.38
CA PRO A 195 -19.87 13.50 26.50
C PRO A 195 -19.21 12.72 25.35
N LEU A 196 -18.84 11.45 25.54
CA LEU A 196 -18.16 10.67 24.50
C LEU A 196 -19.12 10.25 23.39
N SER A 197 -20.30 9.76 23.75
CA SER A 197 -21.39 9.46 22.82
C SER A 197 -21.74 10.67 21.95
N LYS A 198 -21.86 11.86 22.56
CA LYS A 198 -22.13 13.11 21.84
C LYS A 198 -20.98 13.53 20.92
N LEU A 199 -19.72 13.44 21.39
CA LEU A 199 -18.53 13.83 20.63
C LEU A 199 -18.32 12.93 19.40
N PHE A 200 -18.54 11.62 19.55
CA PHE A 200 -18.31 10.63 18.51
C PHE A 200 -19.58 10.13 17.82
N LYS A 201 -20.72 10.82 17.98
CA LYS A 201 -22.02 10.39 17.44
C LYS A 201 -22.01 10.05 15.94
N ASN A 202 -21.23 10.81 15.16
CA ASN A 202 -21.11 10.66 13.70
C ASN A 202 -20.07 9.62 13.26
N TYR A 203 -19.36 8.99 14.19
CA TYR A 203 -18.38 7.95 13.86
C TYR A 203 -19.10 6.63 13.64
N ILE A 204 -18.78 5.96 12.54
CA ILE A 204 -19.39 4.70 12.13
C ILE A 204 -18.39 3.57 12.44
N GLY A 205 -18.81 2.58 13.21
CA GLY A 205 -17.99 1.44 13.58
C GLY A 205 -18.61 0.66 14.74
N SER A 206 -18.11 -0.55 14.97
CA SER A 206 -18.57 -1.45 16.04
C SER A 206 -17.84 -1.20 17.36
N SER A 207 -18.44 -1.63 18.47
CA SER A 207 -17.79 -1.61 19.78
C SER A 207 -16.74 -2.70 19.89
N PHE A 208 -15.63 -2.44 20.59
CA PHE A 208 -14.59 -3.44 20.84
C PHE A 208 -15.09 -4.59 21.72
N LYS A 209 -16.23 -4.40 22.40
CA LYS A 209 -16.89 -5.41 23.24
C LYS A 209 -17.85 -6.31 22.44
N ASP A 210 -18.10 -6.01 21.16
CA ASP A 210 -19.04 -6.78 20.36
C ASP A 210 -18.49 -8.21 20.13
N PRO A 211 -19.32 -9.26 20.28
CA PRO A 211 -18.91 -10.62 19.95
C PRO A 211 -18.40 -10.71 18.51
N GLY A 212 -17.20 -11.28 18.34
CA GLY A 212 -16.57 -11.39 17.01
C GLY A 212 -16.03 -10.07 16.45
N PHE A 213 -15.80 -9.05 17.30
CA PHE A 213 -15.21 -7.78 16.93
C PHE A 213 -13.96 -7.92 16.04
N ARG A 214 -13.90 -7.08 15.01
CA ARG A 214 -12.74 -6.96 14.12
C ARG A 214 -12.49 -5.50 13.81
N PHE A 215 -11.27 -5.05 14.01
CA PHE A 215 -10.93 -3.65 13.81
C PHE A 215 -10.98 -3.26 12.32
N ALA A 216 -11.79 -2.24 12.01
CA ALA A 216 -11.97 -1.71 10.65
C ALA A 216 -11.46 -0.27 10.48
N GLY A 217 -11.39 0.54 11.54
CA GLY A 217 -10.99 1.95 11.43
C GLY A 217 -11.84 2.75 10.44
N SER A 218 -11.28 3.83 9.89
CA SER A 218 -11.92 4.63 8.83
C SER A 218 -12.01 3.92 7.47
N LEU A 219 -11.49 2.71 7.32
CA LEU A 219 -11.58 1.93 6.09
C LEU A 219 -12.85 1.08 6.01
N GLY A 220 -13.58 0.93 7.12
CA GLY A 220 -14.90 0.28 7.15
C GLY A 220 -14.89 -1.24 6.95
N ASN A 221 -13.73 -1.85 6.68
CA ASN A 221 -13.60 -3.30 6.50
C ASN A 221 -12.27 -3.81 7.09
N PRO A 222 -12.29 -4.81 7.98
CA PRO A 222 -11.07 -5.33 8.60
C PRO A 222 -10.07 -5.97 7.62
N ALA A 223 -10.52 -6.48 6.48
CA ALA A 223 -9.63 -7.03 5.47
C ALA A 223 -8.82 -5.94 4.77
N TYR A 224 -9.46 -4.80 4.50
CA TYR A 224 -8.82 -3.62 3.93
C TYR A 224 -7.82 -3.01 4.91
N THR A 225 -8.20 -2.94 6.18
CA THR A 225 -7.39 -2.36 7.26
C THR A 225 -6.13 -3.16 7.55
N ALA A 226 -6.25 -4.48 7.67
CA ALA A 226 -5.08 -5.33 7.86
C ALA A 226 -4.10 -5.22 6.67
N SER A 227 -4.61 -5.27 5.45
CA SER A 227 -3.81 -5.19 4.23
C SER A 227 -3.12 -3.82 4.09
N TYR A 228 -3.82 -2.74 4.45
CA TYR A 228 -3.28 -1.38 4.49
C TYR A 228 -2.15 -1.22 5.52
N PHE A 229 -2.26 -1.83 6.71
CA PHE A 229 -1.20 -1.74 7.72
C PHE A 229 0.11 -2.41 7.30
N ILE A 230 0.10 -3.37 6.38
CA ILE A 230 1.35 -3.92 5.81
C ILE A 230 2.16 -2.81 5.11
N PHE A 231 1.50 -1.92 4.37
CA PHE A 231 2.16 -0.76 3.76
C PHE A 231 2.64 0.25 4.82
N ALA A 232 1.82 0.52 5.85
CA ALA A 232 2.20 1.40 6.95
C ALA A 232 3.45 0.90 7.70
N LEU A 233 3.52 -0.42 7.93
CA LEU A 233 4.69 -1.09 8.51
C LEU A 233 5.93 -0.97 7.61
N PHE A 234 5.76 -1.10 6.29
CA PHE A 234 6.84 -0.85 5.34
C PHE A 234 7.37 0.59 5.42
N TYR A 235 6.51 1.61 5.45
CA TYR A 235 6.94 3.01 5.54
C TYR A 235 7.69 3.30 6.85
N ALA A 236 7.14 2.84 7.98
CA ALA A 236 7.77 3.03 9.29
C ALA A 236 9.10 2.27 9.39
N GLY A 237 9.13 1.01 8.91
CA GLY A 237 10.33 0.19 8.85
C GLY A 237 11.42 0.80 7.96
N TYR A 238 11.06 1.30 6.77
CA TYR A 238 11.99 1.97 5.87
C TYR A 238 12.62 3.21 6.53
N LEU A 239 11.80 4.07 7.14
CA LEU A 239 12.28 5.27 7.83
C LEU A 239 13.18 4.95 9.03
N LEU A 240 12.84 3.91 9.78
CA LEU A 240 13.60 3.46 10.95
C LEU A 240 15.02 3.01 10.55
N ILE A 241 15.11 2.15 9.55
CA ILE A 241 16.39 1.60 9.05
C ILE A 241 17.25 2.70 8.44
N LYS A 242 16.63 3.63 7.71
CA LYS A 242 17.36 4.70 7.02
C LYS A 242 17.90 5.77 7.98
N LYS A 243 17.13 6.20 8.98
CA LYS A 243 17.58 7.20 9.97
C LYS A 243 18.72 6.66 10.85
N THR A 244 18.97 5.34 10.83
CA THR A 244 20.12 4.76 11.52
C THR A 244 21.48 5.16 10.88
N ARG A 245 21.47 5.97 9.80
CA ARG A 245 22.62 6.63 9.17
C ARG A 245 22.69 8.11 9.55
N ILE A 246 23.77 8.53 10.23
CA ILE A 246 24.07 9.95 10.45
C ILE A 246 24.63 10.54 9.16
N ASN A 247 23.99 11.58 8.61
CA ASN A 247 24.68 12.53 7.74
C ASN A 247 25.41 13.52 8.65
N THR A 248 26.72 13.67 8.45
CA THR A 248 27.57 14.63 9.17
C THR A 248 27.05 16.07 9.07
N ASP A 249 26.20 16.36 8.09
CA ASP A 249 25.54 17.65 7.88
C ASP A 249 24.39 17.94 8.86
N GLU A 250 23.68 16.93 9.40
CA GLU A 250 22.65 17.16 10.44
C GLU A 250 23.27 17.50 11.81
N LYS A 251 24.52 17.09 12.05
CA LYS A 251 25.29 17.51 13.24
C LYS A 251 25.58 19.01 13.26
N ARG A 252 25.49 19.70 12.11
CA ARG A 252 25.68 21.16 12.00
C ARG A 252 24.43 21.97 12.36
N ILE A 253 23.24 21.35 12.31
CA ILE A 253 21.96 22.03 12.59
C ILE A 253 21.70 22.12 14.10
N TYR A 254 22.20 21.16 14.87
CA TYR A 254 22.10 21.18 16.33
C TYR A 254 23.40 21.77 16.91
N THR A 255 23.30 22.96 17.50
CA THR A 255 24.40 23.62 18.22
C THR A 255 24.84 22.84 19.47
N ASP A 256 23.99 21.94 19.99
CA ASP A 256 24.28 21.09 21.14
C ASP A 256 24.18 19.59 20.78
N LYS A 257 25.21 18.81 21.13
CA LYS A 257 25.23 17.35 20.95
C LYS A 257 24.09 16.66 21.71
N LYS A 258 23.64 17.21 22.84
CA LYS A 258 22.56 16.65 23.66
C LYS A 258 21.20 16.79 22.96
N SER A 259 20.91 17.94 22.35
CA SER A 259 19.66 18.16 21.60
C SER A 259 19.57 17.31 20.33
N ALA A 260 20.70 17.09 19.65
CA ALA A 260 20.79 16.16 18.52
C ALA A 260 20.50 14.70 18.91
N LEU A 261 20.92 14.28 20.10
CA LEU A 261 20.68 12.92 20.60
C LEU A 261 19.21 12.72 21.01
N ILE A 262 18.62 13.70 21.70
CA ILE A 262 17.21 13.67 22.13
C ILE A 262 16.28 13.58 20.91
N SER A 263 16.51 14.39 19.87
CA SER A 263 15.68 14.37 18.65
C SER A 263 15.76 13.03 17.91
N GLN A 264 16.91 12.35 17.96
CA GLN A 264 17.09 11.02 17.37
C GLN A 264 16.38 9.92 18.15
N ASN A 265 16.50 9.93 19.48
CA ASN A 265 15.80 8.96 20.32
C ASN A 265 14.30 9.13 20.18
N LEU A 266 13.79 10.37 20.19
CA LEU A 266 12.38 10.65 19.94
C LEU A 266 11.93 10.13 18.57
N TYR A 267 12.69 10.41 17.50
CA TYR A 267 12.36 9.92 16.15
C TYR A 267 12.25 8.39 16.10
N LYS A 268 13.22 7.66 16.69
CA LYS A 268 13.19 6.19 16.74
C LYS A 268 12.04 5.68 17.60
N SER A 269 11.82 6.28 18.76
CA SER A 269 10.73 5.90 19.67
C SER A 269 9.37 6.09 19.01
N VAL A 270 9.15 7.20 18.29
CA VAL A 270 7.92 7.43 17.54
C VAL A 270 7.72 6.35 16.48
N LEU A 271 8.74 6.02 15.69
CA LEU A 271 8.62 4.98 14.66
C LEU A 271 8.39 3.58 15.25
N LEU A 272 9.10 3.23 16.33
CA LEU A 272 8.89 1.95 17.03
C LEU A 272 7.49 1.87 17.62
N PHE A 273 7.02 2.95 18.25
CA PHE A 273 5.65 3.06 18.73
C PHE A 273 4.64 2.91 17.59
N SER A 274 4.84 3.58 16.45
CA SER A 274 3.97 3.42 15.28
C SER A 274 3.96 1.98 14.76
N ILE A 275 5.10 1.29 14.69
CA ILE A 275 5.17 -0.11 14.27
C ILE A 275 4.38 -1.01 15.23
N ILE A 276 4.58 -0.85 16.54
CA ILE A 276 3.86 -1.62 17.56
C ILE A 276 2.36 -1.34 17.45
N LEU A 277 1.97 -0.07 17.35
CA LEU A 277 0.59 0.35 17.18
C LEU A 277 -0.04 -0.31 15.94
N PHE A 278 0.62 -0.25 14.78
CA PHE A 278 0.12 -0.87 13.56
C PHE A 278 0.03 -2.39 13.66
N LEU A 279 0.99 -3.06 14.33
CA LEU A 279 0.93 -4.51 14.56
C LEU A 279 -0.24 -4.90 15.46
N VAL A 280 -0.51 -4.13 16.52
CA VAL A 280 -1.65 -4.36 17.42
C VAL A 280 -2.98 -4.24 16.65
N PHE A 281 -3.17 -3.17 15.88
CA PHE A 281 -4.42 -2.96 15.15
C PHE A 281 -4.54 -3.85 13.90
N PHE A 282 -3.43 -4.25 13.30
CA PHE A 282 -3.38 -5.33 12.31
C PHE A 282 -3.87 -6.66 12.91
N TRP A 283 -3.43 -6.98 14.12
CA TRP A 283 -3.85 -8.18 14.84
C TRP A 283 -5.35 -8.13 15.19
N LEU A 284 -5.83 -6.99 15.69
CA LEU A 284 -7.26 -6.78 16.01
C LEU A 284 -8.18 -6.83 14.78
N ALA A 285 -7.67 -6.60 13.57
CA ALA A 285 -8.43 -6.77 12.34
C ALA A 285 -8.72 -8.27 12.02
N ALA A 286 -7.91 -9.17 12.60
CA ALA A 286 -8.06 -10.63 12.55
C ALA A 286 -8.31 -11.19 11.12
N THR A 287 -7.54 -10.69 10.14
CA THR A 287 -7.69 -11.06 8.72
C THR A 287 -6.63 -12.08 8.32
N ARG A 288 -7.06 -13.34 8.10
CA ARG A 288 -6.21 -14.48 7.69
C ARG A 288 -5.35 -14.20 6.45
N GLY A 289 -5.95 -13.64 5.38
CA GLY A 289 -5.23 -13.36 4.13
C GLY A 289 -4.09 -12.36 4.30
N ALA A 290 -4.33 -11.28 5.05
CA ALA A 290 -3.30 -10.29 5.37
C ALA A 290 -2.22 -10.87 6.30
N PHE A 291 -2.57 -11.74 7.25
CA PHE A 291 -1.61 -12.45 8.09
C PHE A 291 -0.65 -13.32 7.26
N VAL A 292 -1.19 -14.11 6.32
CA VAL A 292 -0.38 -14.93 5.40
C VAL A 292 0.47 -14.04 4.50
N GLY A 293 -0.06 -12.92 4.00
CA GLY A 293 0.70 -11.93 3.24
C GLY A 293 1.90 -11.36 4.02
N LEU A 294 1.67 -10.91 5.27
CA LEU A 294 2.73 -10.39 6.13
C LEU A 294 3.80 -11.45 6.45
N LEU A 295 3.38 -12.68 6.74
CA LEU A 295 4.29 -13.80 6.97
C LEU A 295 5.14 -14.08 5.71
N ALA A 296 4.53 -14.07 4.53
CA ALA A 296 5.24 -14.24 3.26
C ALA A 296 6.27 -13.12 3.02
N ALA A 297 5.95 -11.87 3.33
CA ALA A 297 6.93 -10.77 3.26
C ALA A 297 8.09 -10.95 4.24
N ILE A 298 7.83 -11.37 5.49
CA ILE A 298 8.89 -11.61 6.48
C ILE A 298 9.83 -12.72 5.97
N VAL A 299 9.28 -13.83 5.49
CA VAL A 299 10.05 -14.94 4.93
C VAL A 299 10.83 -14.50 3.69
N ALA A 300 10.20 -13.80 2.76
CA ALA A 300 10.83 -13.31 1.54
C ALA A 300 11.96 -12.30 1.82
N GLY A 301 11.73 -11.35 2.74
CA GLY A 301 12.74 -10.38 3.16
C GLY A 301 13.92 -11.04 3.87
N ALA A 302 13.66 -11.98 4.77
CA ALA A 302 14.69 -12.76 5.45
C ALA A 302 15.50 -13.61 4.46
N PHE A 303 14.84 -14.25 3.49
CA PHE A 303 15.49 -14.99 2.41
C PHE A 303 16.37 -14.08 1.55
N TYR A 304 15.88 -12.91 1.13
CA TYR A 304 16.65 -11.94 0.37
C TYR A 304 17.89 -11.47 1.16
N PHE A 305 17.73 -11.17 2.44
CA PHE A 305 18.84 -10.75 3.30
C PHE A 305 19.88 -11.87 3.48
N ALA A 306 19.43 -13.10 3.70
CA ALA A 306 20.27 -14.29 3.76
C ALA A 306 21.00 -14.55 2.43
N PHE A 307 20.34 -14.32 1.30
CA PHE A 307 20.95 -14.43 -0.02
C PHE A 307 22.13 -13.47 -0.17
N GLN A 308 21.97 -12.22 0.28
CA GLN A 308 23.04 -11.21 0.26
C GLN A 308 24.18 -11.53 1.25
N TYR A 309 23.87 -12.08 2.43
CA TYR A 309 24.87 -12.38 3.47
C TYR A 309 24.94 -13.85 3.85
N LYS A 310 25.93 -14.55 3.28
CA LYS A 310 26.19 -15.98 3.53
C LYS A 310 26.28 -16.34 5.02
N LYS A 311 26.86 -15.46 5.86
CA LYS A 311 27.01 -15.66 7.31
C LYS A 311 25.69 -15.91 8.03
N TYR A 312 24.61 -15.24 7.63
CA TYR A 312 23.32 -15.31 8.31
C TYR A 312 22.36 -16.35 7.72
N ARG A 313 22.76 -17.09 6.68
CA ARG A 313 21.88 -18.05 5.99
C ARG A 313 21.35 -19.15 6.89
N LYS A 314 22.24 -19.92 7.52
CA LYS A 314 21.87 -21.03 8.41
C LYS A 314 20.98 -20.57 9.59
N PRO A 315 21.35 -19.52 10.37
CA PRO A 315 20.50 -19.09 11.47
C PRO A 315 19.14 -18.52 11.01
N LEU A 316 19.09 -17.78 9.91
CA LEU A 316 17.82 -17.27 9.39
C LEU A 316 16.90 -18.39 8.87
N ILE A 317 17.46 -19.39 8.18
CA ILE A 317 16.70 -20.57 7.75
C ILE A 317 16.16 -21.32 8.97
N GLY A 318 16.99 -21.54 9.99
CA GLY A 318 16.55 -22.16 11.25
C GLY A 318 15.41 -21.38 11.90
N LEU A 319 15.52 -20.05 12.01
CA LEU A 319 14.48 -19.19 12.57
C LEU A 319 13.19 -19.24 11.75
N ILE A 320 13.28 -19.22 10.42
CA ILE A 320 12.11 -19.35 9.53
C ILE A 320 11.42 -20.69 9.74
N LEU A 321 12.18 -21.79 9.78
CA LEU A 321 11.61 -23.13 9.99
C LEU A 321 10.93 -23.24 11.36
N ILE A 322 11.55 -22.71 12.42
CA ILE A 322 10.96 -22.66 13.76
C ILE A 322 9.68 -21.81 13.75
N GLY A 323 9.69 -20.65 13.11
CA GLY A 323 8.52 -19.78 13.01
C GLY A 323 7.36 -20.42 12.25
N LEU A 324 7.66 -21.07 11.11
CA LEU A 324 6.67 -21.80 10.32
C LEU A 324 6.12 -23.00 11.10
N MET A 325 6.97 -23.73 11.82
CA MET A 325 6.56 -24.82 12.70
C MET A 325 5.65 -24.30 13.83
N ALA A 326 6.00 -23.20 14.48
CA ALA A 326 5.17 -22.60 15.52
C ALA A 326 3.79 -22.17 14.98
N VAL A 327 3.74 -21.52 13.81
CA VAL A 327 2.47 -21.19 13.14
C VAL A 327 1.69 -22.47 12.79
N GLY A 328 2.36 -23.49 12.26
CA GLY A 328 1.77 -24.79 11.94
C GLY A 328 1.15 -25.47 13.16
N LEU A 329 1.83 -25.44 14.31
CA LEU A 329 1.32 -25.95 15.58
C LEU A 329 0.09 -25.16 16.05
N MET A 330 0.09 -23.83 15.94
CA MET A 330 -1.07 -23.00 16.31
C MET A 330 -2.29 -23.28 15.41
N VAL A 331 -2.07 -23.54 14.12
CA VAL A 331 -3.13 -23.93 13.19
C VAL A 331 -3.62 -25.36 13.48
N TYR A 332 -2.72 -26.29 13.80
CA TYR A 332 -3.08 -27.67 14.15
C TYR A 332 -3.90 -27.74 15.45
N PHE A 333 -3.46 -27.04 16.50
CA PHE A 333 -4.13 -26.97 17.80
C PHE A 333 -5.21 -25.89 17.89
N ARG A 334 -5.70 -25.38 16.77
CA ARG A 334 -6.67 -24.27 16.70
C ARG A 334 -7.95 -24.48 17.50
N ASP A 335 -8.35 -25.74 17.71
CA ASP A 335 -9.60 -26.09 18.38
C ASP A 335 -9.47 -26.22 19.90
N THR A 336 -8.24 -26.16 20.42
CA THR A 336 -7.95 -26.24 21.85
C THR A 336 -8.42 -25.00 22.62
N PRO A 337 -8.79 -25.11 23.91
CA PRO A 337 -9.17 -23.96 24.74
C PRO A 337 -8.07 -22.89 24.79
N PHE A 338 -6.80 -23.32 24.78
CA PHE A 338 -5.66 -22.40 24.75
C PHE A 338 -5.64 -21.54 23.49
N VAL A 339 -5.70 -22.13 22.29
CA VAL A 339 -5.66 -21.31 21.06
C VAL A 339 -6.92 -20.46 20.93
N LYS A 340 -8.09 -20.98 21.32
CA LYS A 340 -9.36 -20.23 21.27
C LYS A 340 -9.39 -19.02 22.22
N SER A 341 -8.73 -19.10 23.38
CA SER A 341 -8.68 -17.99 24.34
C SER A 341 -7.74 -16.85 23.94
N LEU A 342 -6.83 -17.09 22.98
CA LEU A 342 -5.94 -16.04 22.47
C LEU A 342 -6.76 -14.96 21.74
N PRO A 343 -6.52 -13.66 22.04
CA PRO A 343 -7.06 -12.58 21.23
C PRO A 343 -6.69 -12.79 19.76
N GLY A 344 -7.65 -12.69 18.85
CA GLY A 344 -7.38 -12.88 17.42
C GLY A 344 -7.18 -14.33 16.96
N SER A 345 -7.51 -15.34 17.79
CA SER A 345 -7.42 -16.78 17.48
C SER A 345 -7.99 -17.20 16.11
N ARG A 346 -8.96 -16.43 15.58
CA ARG A 346 -9.49 -16.54 14.21
C ARG A 346 -8.40 -16.61 13.13
N ILE A 347 -7.24 -15.99 13.31
CA ILE A 347 -6.18 -16.02 12.30
C ILE A 347 -5.60 -17.44 12.10
N PHE A 348 -5.70 -18.30 13.11
CA PHE A 348 -5.24 -19.70 13.05
C PHE A 348 -6.34 -20.66 12.55
N GLN A 349 -7.58 -20.19 12.41
CA GLN A 349 -8.67 -20.95 11.82
C GLN A 349 -8.58 -20.97 10.28
N ILE A 350 -7.46 -21.47 9.76
CA ILE A 350 -7.20 -21.62 8.33
C ILE A 350 -7.69 -23.01 7.93
N THR A 351 -8.84 -23.09 7.26
CA THR A 351 -9.40 -24.35 6.76
C THR A 351 -9.99 -24.18 5.37
N LEU A 352 -9.70 -25.15 4.49
CA LEU A 352 -10.24 -25.22 3.12
C LEU A 352 -11.74 -25.59 3.12
N SER A 353 -12.25 -26.13 4.24
CA SER A 353 -13.68 -26.41 4.43
C SER A 353 -14.47 -25.21 4.92
N ALA A 354 -13.84 -24.06 5.17
CA ALA A 354 -14.56 -22.88 5.64
C ALA A 354 -15.48 -22.39 4.53
N GLU A 355 -16.72 -22.03 4.89
CA GLU A 355 -17.70 -21.43 3.99
C GLU A 355 -17.10 -20.26 3.19
N THR A 356 -16.38 -19.36 3.87
CA THR A 356 -15.66 -18.23 3.23
C THR A 356 -14.62 -18.65 2.18
N TRP A 357 -14.06 -19.85 2.27
CA TRP A 357 -13.14 -20.39 1.27
C TRP A 357 -13.93 -21.00 0.10
N GLN A 358 -14.97 -21.79 0.40
CA GLN A 358 -15.84 -22.38 -0.61
C GLN A 358 -16.51 -21.32 -1.49
N HIS A 359 -17.02 -20.24 -0.91
CA HIS A 359 -17.62 -19.13 -1.65
C HIS A 359 -16.63 -18.51 -2.65
N ARG A 360 -15.37 -18.32 -2.25
CA ARG A 360 -14.31 -17.84 -3.17
C ARG A 360 -14.04 -18.83 -4.29
N THR A 361 -13.96 -20.13 -3.99
CA THR A 361 -13.70 -21.12 -5.04
C THR A 361 -14.82 -21.18 -6.09
N TYR A 362 -16.08 -20.99 -5.68
CA TYR A 362 -17.19 -20.83 -6.63
C TYR A 362 -17.03 -19.57 -7.47
N MET A 363 -16.67 -18.44 -6.85
CA MET A 363 -16.44 -17.18 -7.59
C MET A 363 -15.27 -17.28 -8.56
N TRP A 364 -14.22 -18.03 -8.22
CA TRP A 364 -13.09 -18.26 -9.12
C TRP A 364 -13.48 -19.15 -10.31
N GLN A 365 -14.32 -20.15 -10.08
CA GLN A 365 -14.90 -20.95 -11.18
C GLN A 365 -15.74 -20.08 -12.10
N THR A 366 -16.63 -19.24 -11.54
CA THR A 366 -17.42 -18.28 -12.31
C THR A 366 -16.54 -17.28 -13.08
N ALA A 367 -15.46 -16.79 -12.47
CA ALA A 367 -14.47 -15.94 -13.13
C ALA A 367 -13.81 -16.64 -14.33
N ILE A 368 -13.47 -17.93 -14.19
CA ILE A 368 -12.90 -18.74 -15.27
C ILE A 368 -13.92 -18.94 -16.41
N GLU A 369 -15.20 -19.19 -16.10
CA GLU A 369 -16.24 -19.28 -17.13
C GLU A 369 -16.39 -17.96 -17.89
N GLY A 370 -16.43 -16.82 -17.18
CA GLY A 370 -16.43 -15.51 -17.82
C GLY A 370 -15.20 -15.27 -18.70
N PHE A 371 -14.02 -15.66 -18.23
CA PHE A 371 -12.78 -15.59 -19.00
C PHE A 371 -12.82 -16.41 -20.29
N LYS A 372 -13.33 -17.65 -20.26
CA LYS A 372 -13.44 -18.50 -21.46
C LYS A 372 -14.25 -17.85 -22.58
N GLU A 373 -15.27 -17.08 -22.22
CA GLU A 373 -16.09 -16.39 -23.21
C GLU A 373 -15.41 -15.15 -23.82
N ARG A 374 -14.58 -14.45 -23.04
CA ARG A 374 -13.92 -13.20 -23.45
C ARG A 374 -12.43 -13.20 -23.03
N PRO A 375 -11.59 -14.05 -23.64
CA PRO A 375 -10.26 -14.34 -23.09
C PRO A 375 -9.26 -13.19 -23.21
N LEU A 376 -9.39 -12.30 -24.21
CA LEU A 376 -8.37 -11.27 -24.46
C LEU A 376 -8.52 -10.06 -23.54
N LEU A 377 -9.68 -9.40 -23.57
CA LEU A 377 -9.96 -8.15 -22.87
C LEU A 377 -11.02 -8.29 -21.76
N GLY A 378 -11.54 -9.50 -21.52
CA GLY A 378 -12.50 -9.76 -20.45
C GLY A 378 -13.88 -9.16 -20.70
N TRP A 379 -14.68 -9.16 -19.64
CA TRP A 379 -16.04 -8.62 -19.64
C TRP A 379 -16.12 -7.11 -19.42
N GLY A 380 -14.98 -6.46 -19.21
CA GLY A 380 -14.88 -5.08 -18.75
C GLY A 380 -14.84 -4.99 -17.22
N PRO A 381 -14.04 -4.08 -16.66
CA PRO A 381 -14.07 -3.75 -15.24
C PRO A 381 -15.49 -3.50 -14.72
N GLU A 382 -15.74 -3.82 -13.45
CA GLU A 382 -17.04 -3.61 -12.78
C GLU A 382 -18.22 -4.43 -13.33
N ASN A 383 -18.01 -5.34 -14.30
CA ASN A 383 -19.05 -6.18 -14.88
C ASN A 383 -19.10 -7.60 -14.31
N PHE A 384 -18.34 -7.90 -13.24
CA PHE A 384 -18.30 -9.24 -12.66
C PHE A 384 -19.68 -9.76 -12.24
N LEU A 385 -20.57 -8.89 -11.74
CA LEU A 385 -21.94 -9.27 -11.40
C LEU A 385 -22.69 -9.88 -12.61
N LYS A 386 -22.45 -9.40 -13.83
CA LYS A 386 -23.07 -9.96 -15.05
C LYS A 386 -22.54 -11.36 -15.37
N ILE A 387 -21.26 -11.60 -15.08
CA ILE A 387 -20.64 -12.94 -15.18
C ILE A 387 -21.27 -13.86 -14.14
N PHE A 388 -21.41 -13.36 -12.90
CA PHE A 388 -22.00 -14.09 -11.80
C PHE A 388 -23.45 -14.48 -12.08
N ASP A 389 -24.27 -13.56 -12.57
CA ASP A 389 -25.68 -13.83 -12.90
C ASP A 389 -25.79 -14.84 -14.06
N LYS A 390 -24.94 -14.73 -15.08
CA LYS A 390 -24.95 -15.65 -16.23
C LYS A 390 -24.50 -17.06 -15.86
N HIS A 391 -23.48 -17.17 -15.00
CA HIS A 391 -22.88 -18.45 -14.58
C HIS A 391 -23.14 -18.72 -13.11
N PHE A 392 -24.36 -18.42 -12.65
CA PHE A 392 -24.71 -18.53 -11.24
C PHE A 392 -24.49 -19.97 -10.75
N PRO A 393 -23.60 -20.19 -9.77
CA PRO A 393 -23.30 -21.53 -9.30
C PRO A 393 -24.48 -22.05 -8.47
N ILE A 394 -25.22 -23.03 -8.99
CA ILE A 394 -26.41 -23.62 -8.31
C ILE A 394 -26.08 -24.11 -6.89
N LYS A 395 -24.84 -24.58 -6.65
CA LYS A 395 -24.36 -25.00 -5.32
C LYS A 395 -24.32 -23.89 -4.26
N TYR A 396 -24.43 -22.64 -4.70
CA TYR A 396 -24.51 -21.47 -3.83
C TYR A 396 -25.96 -21.17 -3.38
N PHE A 397 -26.94 -21.81 -4.01
CA PHE A 397 -28.32 -21.82 -3.54
C PHE A 397 -28.49 -22.93 -2.48
N ASN A 398 -28.99 -22.54 -1.31
CA ASN A 398 -29.39 -23.48 -0.27
C ASN A 398 -30.89 -23.29 0.02
N PRO A 399 -31.75 -24.30 -0.21
CA PRO A 399 -33.19 -24.19 0.05
C PRO A 399 -33.54 -23.73 1.47
N SER A 400 -32.69 -24.04 2.46
CA SER A 400 -32.88 -23.67 3.87
C SER A 400 -32.39 -22.27 4.22
N ALA A 401 -31.48 -21.68 3.43
CA ALA A 401 -30.88 -20.36 3.68
C ALA A 401 -31.20 -19.32 2.59
N GLY A 402 -31.92 -19.72 1.54
CA GLY A 402 -32.26 -18.89 0.39
C GLY A 402 -31.08 -18.67 -0.56
N PHE A 403 -31.16 -17.59 -1.33
CA PHE A 403 -30.02 -17.09 -2.10
C PHE A 403 -29.01 -16.48 -1.11
N GLY A 404 -27.77 -16.98 -1.12
CA GLY A 404 -26.66 -16.32 -0.42
C GLY A 404 -26.42 -14.90 -0.98
N ALA A 405 -25.37 -14.22 -0.51
CA ALA A 405 -25.02 -12.89 -1.01
C ALA A 405 -24.67 -12.91 -2.52
N TRP A 406 -25.18 -11.96 -3.30
CA TRP A 406 -24.70 -11.71 -4.66
C TRP A 406 -23.27 -11.19 -4.62
N PHE A 407 -22.44 -11.67 -5.56
CA PHE A 407 -21.05 -11.27 -5.65
C PHE A 407 -20.81 -10.48 -6.93
N ASP A 408 -20.22 -9.32 -6.72
CA ASP A 408 -19.79 -8.38 -7.74
C ASP A 408 -18.25 -8.37 -7.91
N ARG A 409 -17.56 -9.36 -7.30
CA ARG A 409 -16.12 -9.65 -7.46
C ARG A 409 -15.80 -11.13 -7.27
N ALA A 410 -14.71 -11.57 -7.89
CA ALA A 410 -14.10 -12.88 -7.67
C ALA A 410 -13.41 -13.02 -6.30
N HIS A 411 -13.22 -11.91 -5.58
CA HIS A 411 -12.52 -11.88 -4.29
C HIS A 411 -11.05 -12.35 -4.37
N SER A 412 -10.43 -12.06 -5.51
CA SER A 412 -9.03 -12.36 -5.81
C SER A 412 -8.58 -11.45 -6.94
N ILE A 413 -7.49 -10.73 -6.74
CA ILE A 413 -6.95 -9.81 -7.76
C ILE A 413 -6.73 -10.54 -9.08
N TYR A 414 -6.25 -11.78 -9.03
CA TYR A 414 -5.95 -12.57 -10.22
C TYR A 414 -7.21 -12.94 -11.00
N PHE A 415 -8.23 -13.45 -10.31
CA PHE A 415 -9.48 -13.85 -10.96
C PHE A 415 -10.33 -12.65 -11.36
N ASP A 416 -10.25 -11.54 -10.63
CA ASP A 416 -10.86 -10.27 -11.03
C ASP A 416 -10.26 -9.78 -12.35
N TYR A 417 -8.92 -9.64 -12.43
CA TYR A 417 -8.31 -9.20 -13.69
C TYR A 417 -8.51 -10.21 -14.82
N LEU A 418 -8.45 -11.51 -14.55
CA LEU A 418 -8.69 -12.54 -15.55
C LEU A 418 -10.11 -12.42 -16.16
N ALA A 419 -11.13 -12.24 -15.33
CA ALA A 419 -12.51 -12.15 -15.78
C ALA A 419 -12.87 -10.78 -16.38
N GLU A 420 -12.44 -9.69 -15.74
CA GLU A 420 -12.82 -8.32 -16.10
C GLU A 420 -11.96 -7.74 -17.23
N THR A 421 -10.67 -8.09 -17.27
CA THR A 421 -9.69 -7.50 -18.22
C THR A 421 -9.00 -8.53 -19.12
N GLY A 422 -9.35 -9.81 -18.97
CA GLY A 422 -8.81 -10.90 -19.78
C GLY A 422 -7.34 -11.21 -19.48
N ILE A 423 -6.76 -12.08 -20.31
CA ILE A 423 -5.36 -12.47 -20.19
C ILE A 423 -4.41 -11.28 -20.40
N LEU A 424 -4.77 -10.33 -21.26
CA LEU A 424 -3.94 -9.15 -21.50
C LEU A 424 -3.88 -8.26 -20.25
N GLY A 425 -5.01 -8.06 -19.57
CA GLY A 425 -5.05 -7.31 -18.33
C GLY A 425 -4.28 -8.00 -17.20
N LEU A 426 -4.50 -9.30 -16.99
CA LEU A 426 -3.76 -10.07 -15.98
C LEU A 426 -2.25 -10.07 -16.25
N LEU A 427 -1.81 -10.35 -17.48
CA LEU A 427 -0.39 -10.39 -17.81
C LEU A 427 0.26 -9.01 -17.71
N SER A 428 -0.42 -7.94 -18.12
CA SER A 428 0.10 -6.59 -17.97
C SER A 428 0.23 -6.17 -16.51
N TYR A 429 -0.73 -6.52 -15.65
CA TYR A 429 -0.63 -6.36 -14.20
C TYR A 429 0.58 -7.11 -13.62
N LEU A 430 0.72 -8.41 -13.92
CA LEU A 430 1.85 -9.22 -13.45
C LEU A 430 3.20 -8.70 -13.98
N SER A 431 3.21 -8.15 -15.19
CA SER A 431 4.41 -7.58 -15.81
C SER A 431 5.03 -6.45 -14.97
N ILE A 432 4.22 -5.69 -14.22
CA ILE A 432 4.70 -4.63 -13.33
C ILE A 432 5.68 -5.21 -12.30
N PHE A 433 5.30 -6.32 -11.67
CA PHE A 433 6.11 -6.99 -10.64
C PHE A 433 7.30 -7.73 -11.26
N ILE A 434 7.11 -8.36 -12.43
CA ILE A 434 8.20 -9.03 -13.16
C ILE A 434 9.27 -8.00 -13.53
N VAL A 435 8.88 -6.85 -14.10
CA VAL A 435 9.81 -5.77 -14.48
C VAL A 435 10.46 -5.16 -13.26
N PHE A 436 9.72 -4.93 -12.18
CA PHE A 436 10.27 -4.46 -10.91
C PHE A 436 11.37 -5.40 -10.39
N TYR A 437 11.09 -6.71 -10.29
CA TYR A 437 12.08 -7.68 -9.80
C TYR A 437 13.24 -7.83 -10.78
N TRP A 438 12.98 -7.85 -12.09
CA TRP A 438 14.02 -7.85 -13.11
C TRP A 438 14.97 -6.66 -12.95
N GLN A 439 14.45 -5.44 -12.80
CA GLN A 439 15.27 -4.26 -12.57
C GLN A 439 16.02 -4.32 -11.24
N LEU A 440 15.40 -4.86 -10.18
CA LEU A 440 16.01 -5.02 -8.86
C LEU A 440 17.22 -5.98 -8.89
N PHE A 441 17.17 -7.03 -9.72
CA PHE A 441 18.25 -8.03 -9.86
C PHE A 441 19.19 -7.79 -11.04
N LYS A 442 18.84 -6.94 -12.00
CA LYS A 442 19.69 -6.61 -13.15
C LYS A 442 21.00 -5.99 -12.68
N LYS A 443 22.13 -6.65 -12.93
CA LYS A 443 23.47 -6.08 -12.75
C LYS A 443 23.73 -5.01 -13.80
N THR A 444 24.26 -3.86 -13.40
CA THR A 444 24.66 -2.80 -14.33
C THR A 444 26.18 -2.83 -14.50
N ARG A 445 26.67 -2.90 -15.75
CA ARG A 445 28.09 -2.65 -16.06
C ARG A 445 28.32 -1.15 -15.83
N ILE A 446 29.15 -0.79 -14.85
CA ILE A 446 29.59 0.60 -14.65
C ILE A 446 30.60 0.92 -15.75
N ASN A 447 30.40 2.05 -16.45
CA ASN A 447 31.33 2.55 -17.46
C ASN A 447 32.67 2.87 -16.78
N THR A 448 33.77 2.37 -17.35
CA THR A 448 35.09 2.31 -16.71
C THR A 448 35.76 3.69 -16.56
N ASP A 449 35.15 4.75 -17.08
CA ASP A 449 35.71 6.11 -17.11
C ASP A 449 35.69 6.82 -15.73
N GLU A 450 34.75 6.50 -14.84
CA GLU A 450 34.76 7.02 -13.44
C GLU A 450 35.91 6.44 -12.59
N LYS A 451 36.56 5.37 -13.07
CA LYS A 451 37.64 4.69 -12.32
C LYS A 451 38.93 5.53 -12.27
N ARG A 452 39.17 6.40 -13.25
CA ARG A 452 40.39 7.25 -13.32
C ARG A 452 40.38 8.42 -12.33
N ILE A 453 39.22 8.93 -11.93
CA ILE A 453 39.15 10.15 -11.10
C ILE A 453 39.53 9.88 -9.62
N TYR A 454 39.42 8.64 -9.15
CA TYR A 454 39.68 8.28 -7.75
C TYR A 454 41.05 7.62 -7.50
N THR A 455 41.78 7.23 -8.54
CA THR A 455 43.11 6.63 -8.40
C THR A 455 44.23 7.65 -8.21
N ASP A 456 43.99 8.93 -8.50
CA ASP A 456 45.07 9.93 -8.60
C ASP A 456 45.26 10.77 -7.33
N ASN A 457 44.60 10.45 -6.21
CA ASN A 457 44.80 11.18 -4.94
C ASN A 457 45.02 10.25 -3.74
N PRO A 458 46.27 9.79 -3.50
CA PRO A 458 46.60 8.83 -2.46
C PRO A 458 46.48 9.37 -1.02
N TYR A 459 46.27 10.67 -0.81
CA TYR A 459 46.16 11.26 0.53
C TYR A 459 44.78 11.14 1.20
N LYS A 460 43.72 10.74 0.48
CA LYS A 460 42.36 10.58 1.04
C LYS A 460 42.01 9.15 1.48
N SER A 461 42.87 8.15 1.26
CA SER A 461 42.55 6.74 1.50
C SER A 461 42.82 6.24 2.92
N ALA A 462 43.58 6.97 3.75
CA ALA A 462 44.16 6.45 4.99
C ALA A 462 43.39 6.71 6.31
N LYS A 463 42.16 7.26 6.28
CA LYS A 463 41.39 7.53 7.53
C LYS A 463 39.90 7.19 7.41
N ILE A 464 39.58 5.97 6.98
CA ILE A 464 38.22 5.43 7.08
C ILE A 464 38.28 4.17 7.93
N SER A 465 37.85 4.30 9.19
CA SER A 465 37.66 3.19 10.11
C SER A 465 36.84 2.07 9.45
N ILE A 466 37.23 0.84 9.71
CA ILE A 466 36.71 -0.36 9.03
C ILE A 466 35.25 -0.67 9.46
N ASN A 467 34.80 -0.16 10.62
CA ASN A 467 33.44 -0.37 11.16
C ASN A 467 32.28 0.34 10.42
N PRO A 468 32.35 1.64 10.06
CA PRO A 468 31.24 2.31 9.34
C PRO A 468 30.95 1.73 7.95
N ARG A 469 31.92 1.05 7.30
CA ARG A 469 31.70 0.43 5.97
C ARG A 469 30.81 -0.82 6.05
N LEU A 470 31.01 -1.68 7.06
CA LEU A 470 30.19 -2.88 7.27
C LEU A 470 28.76 -2.52 7.67
N GLN A 471 28.59 -1.55 8.57
CA GLN A 471 27.27 -1.07 9.00
C GLN A 471 26.46 -0.47 7.84
N ASN A 472 27.11 0.26 6.93
CA ASN A 472 26.49 0.80 5.72
C ASN A 472 26.02 -0.31 4.74
N GLN A 473 26.76 -1.42 4.68
CA GLN A 473 26.39 -2.56 3.83
C GLN A 473 25.13 -3.24 4.37
N HIS A 474 25.08 -3.54 5.67
CA HIS A 474 23.94 -4.22 6.29
C HIS A 474 22.64 -3.40 6.19
N GLN A 475 22.73 -2.08 6.41
CA GLN A 475 21.57 -1.18 6.24
C GLN A 475 21.06 -1.17 4.80
N SER A 476 21.95 -1.10 3.81
CA SER A 476 21.56 -1.18 2.39
C SER A 476 20.83 -2.49 2.07
N ALA A 477 21.33 -3.62 2.59
CA ALA A 477 20.67 -4.91 2.38
C ALA A 477 19.33 -5.04 3.08
N LEU A 478 19.17 -4.49 4.29
CA LEU A 478 17.88 -4.46 4.99
C LEU A 478 16.85 -3.62 4.22
N VAL A 479 17.25 -2.46 3.70
CA VAL A 479 16.38 -1.64 2.84
C VAL A 479 15.98 -2.41 1.58
N LYS A 480 16.92 -3.10 0.93
CA LYS A 480 16.61 -3.95 -0.23
C LYS A 480 15.67 -5.10 0.12
N ALA A 481 15.88 -5.74 1.27
CA ALA A 481 15.01 -6.82 1.75
C ALA A 481 13.58 -6.31 1.98
N LEU A 482 13.40 -5.13 2.57
CA LEU A 482 12.08 -4.51 2.72
C LEU A 482 11.42 -4.20 1.37
N ILE A 483 12.16 -3.57 0.45
CA ILE A 483 11.67 -3.24 -0.89
C ILE A 483 11.31 -4.51 -1.69
N PHE A 484 12.09 -5.57 -1.54
CA PHE A 484 11.84 -6.89 -2.14
C PHE A 484 10.58 -7.56 -1.57
N ALA A 485 10.38 -7.46 -0.25
CA ALA A 485 9.34 -8.17 0.49
C ALA A 485 7.93 -7.60 0.33
N LEU A 486 7.79 -6.27 0.23
CA LEU A 486 6.45 -5.64 0.20
C LEU A 486 5.57 -6.13 -0.96
N PRO A 487 6.05 -6.23 -2.22
CA PRO A 487 5.23 -6.78 -3.29
C PRO A 487 4.87 -8.25 -3.09
N VAL A 488 5.70 -9.04 -2.40
CA VAL A 488 5.35 -10.44 -2.05
C VAL A 488 4.14 -10.48 -1.13
N ALA A 489 4.11 -9.66 -0.07
CA ALA A 489 2.93 -9.60 0.80
C ALA A 489 1.67 -9.22 0.02
N TYR A 490 1.78 -8.20 -0.83
CA TYR A 490 0.69 -7.69 -1.63
C TYR A 490 0.15 -8.73 -2.63
N LEU A 491 1.02 -9.45 -3.33
CA LEU A 491 0.63 -10.53 -4.25
C LEU A 491 0.04 -11.74 -3.52
N VAL A 492 0.61 -12.14 -2.39
CA VAL A 492 0.13 -13.30 -1.61
C VAL A 492 -1.23 -13.04 -0.99
N GLN A 493 -1.45 -11.87 -0.38
CA GLN A 493 -2.78 -11.52 0.14
C GLN A 493 -3.81 -11.36 -1.00
N GLY A 494 -3.36 -10.91 -2.17
CA GLY A 494 -4.17 -10.75 -3.39
C GLY A 494 -4.80 -12.03 -3.93
N ILE A 495 -4.36 -13.21 -3.44
CA ILE A 495 -5.01 -14.48 -3.77
C ILE A 495 -6.45 -14.50 -3.25
N VAL A 496 -6.71 -13.90 -2.09
CA VAL A 496 -8.01 -13.99 -1.37
C VAL A 496 -8.62 -12.61 -1.05
N LEU A 497 -8.06 -11.58 -1.66
CA LEU A 497 -8.48 -10.19 -1.54
C LEU A 497 -8.54 -9.60 -2.95
N PHE A 498 -9.33 -8.56 -3.14
CA PHE A 498 -9.40 -7.79 -4.37
C PHE A 498 -8.95 -6.34 -4.13
N GLU A 499 -8.80 -5.60 -5.21
CA GLU A 499 -8.34 -4.22 -5.16
C GLU A 499 -9.41 -3.22 -4.70
N ILE A 500 -8.93 -2.18 -4.04
CA ILE A 500 -9.71 -1.03 -3.59
C ILE A 500 -8.81 0.21 -3.56
N LEU A 501 -9.39 1.40 -3.63
CA LEU A 501 -8.64 2.66 -3.61
C LEU A 501 -7.57 2.78 -2.51
N PRO A 502 -7.83 2.46 -1.23
CA PRO A 502 -6.78 2.46 -0.20
C PRO A 502 -5.55 1.62 -0.53
N LEU A 503 -5.74 0.45 -1.15
CA LEU A 503 -4.62 -0.44 -1.53
C LEU A 503 -3.94 0.06 -2.79
N TYR A 504 -4.71 0.49 -3.80
CA TYR A 504 -4.19 1.10 -5.01
C TYR A 504 -3.31 2.32 -4.74
N ILE A 505 -3.72 3.24 -3.85
CA ILE A 505 -2.90 4.41 -3.49
C ILE A 505 -1.52 3.97 -3.00
N ASN A 506 -1.47 2.96 -2.12
CA ASN A 506 -0.22 2.50 -1.54
C ASN A 506 0.63 1.69 -2.51
N LEU A 507 0.00 0.89 -3.38
CA LEU A 507 0.68 0.19 -4.45
C LEU A 507 1.34 1.18 -5.42
N PHE A 508 0.59 2.15 -5.95
CA PHE A 508 1.10 3.13 -6.91
C PHE A 508 2.14 4.06 -6.29
N LEU A 509 1.99 4.40 -5.01
CA LEU A 509 3.00 5.14 -4.23
C LEU A 509 4.28 4.31 -4.06
N PHE A 510 4.17 3.02 -3.73
CA PHE A 510 5.31 2.11 -3.68
C PHE A 510 5.98 1.97 -5.04
N LEU A 511 5.22 1.83 -6.14
CA LEU A 511 5.78 1.73 -7.50
C LEU A 511 6.53 3.01 -7.88
N GLY A 512 6.00 4.18 -7.54
CA GLY A 512 6.71 5.46 -7.70
C GLY A 512 8.02 5.50 -6.91
N PHE A 513 7.99 5.03 -5.66
CA PHE A 513 9.17 4.96 -4.79
C PHE A 513 10.21 3.96 -5.32
N ALA A 514 9.75 2.79 -5.77
CA ALA A 514 10.57 1.77 -6.40
C ALA A 514 11.22 2.32 -7.66
N ASN A 515 10.49 3.04 -8.51
CA ASN A 515 11.03 3.71 -9.69
C ASN A 515 12.16 4.67 -9.32
N TYR A 516 11.93 5.54 -8.33
CA TYR A 516 12.95 6.46 -7.81
C TYR A 516 14.21 5.75 -7.31
N LYS A 517 14.05 4.63 -6.60
CA LYS A 517 15.16 3.82 -6.09
C LYS A 517 15.91 3.12 -7.23
N LEU A 518 15.21 2.49 -8.15
CA LEU A 518 15.81 1.73 -9.25
C LEU A 518 16.60 2.62 -10.23
N GLU A 519 16.21 3.90 -10.36
CA GLU A 519 16.99 4.91 -11.09
C GLU A 519 18.25 5.36 -10.33
N ASN A 520 18.12 5.64 -9.03
CA ASN A 520 19.24 6.12 -8.20
C ASN A 520 20.08 4.97 -7.62
N ARG A 521 20.69 4.13 -8.45
CA ARG A 521 21.37 2.86 -8.05
C ARG A 521 22.50 2.96 -7.02
N ASN A 522 22.88 4.16 -6.55
CA ASN A 522 23.88 4.36 -5.50
C ASN A 522 23.54 3.66 -4.16
N TRP A 523 22.26 3.35 -3.88
CA TRP A 523 21.87 2.55 -2.70
C TRP A 523 21.97 1.02 -2.94
N LEU A 524 22.17 0.58 -4.18
CA LEU A 524 22.35 -0.83 -4.52
C LEU A 524 23.71 -1.39 -4.08
N GLY A 525 24.59 -0.58 -3.49
CA GLY A 525 25.83 -1.06 -2.90
C GLY A 525 26.70 -1.87 -3.87
N GLU A 526 26.55 -1.65 -5.18
CA GLU A 526 27.44 -2.23 -6.18
C GLU A 526 28.79 -1.52 -6.04
N ASN A 527 29.65 -2.07 -5.19
CA ASN A 527 31.08 -1.84 -5.23
C ASN A 527 31.78 -3.18 -5.37
N ARG A 528 32.54 -3.28 -6.46
CA ARG A 528 33.91 -3.82 -6.52
C ARG A 528 34.04 -5.27 -6.04
N LYS A 529 34.15 -6.17 -7.00
CA LYS A 529 35.22 -7.15 -6.94
C LYS A 529 36.32 -6.70 -7.87
#